data_AF-A0A117US58-F1
#
_entry.id   AF-A0A117US58-F1
#
_cell.length_a   1.000
_cell.length_b   1.000
_cell.length_c   1.000
_cell.angle_alpha   90.00
_cell.angle_beta   90.00
_cell.angle_gamma   90.00
#
_symmetry.space_group_name_H-M   'P 1'
#
loop_
_entity.id
_entity.type
_entity.pdbx_description
1 polymer ?
#
loop_
_entity_poly.entity_id
_entity_poly.type
_entity_poly.pdbx_seq_one_letter_code
_entity_poly.pdbx_strand_id
1 'polypeptide(L)'
;MADYYCQTSFAIAISADEAALLNEIDPLLRVLGDGFETAAEAEAAYTDTSPAFQAMFPKGNHGDPFAELTGLFDDPIWPTLGVDLDIRPNADHPGTFSLFVSGDDARPFDLAALLQRVCPTALPFRFGWAYTCSRHRLDAFGCGYMEVGADTLTRLIDPDDPVEAIAQISAAVMAAQSERKGGELGRAPLLG
;
A
#
# COMPACT_ATOMS: atom_id res chain seq x y z
N MET A 1 0.13 -19.88 -24.05
CA MET A 1 0.03 -19.32 -22.70
C MET A 1 -0.61 -17.95 -22.77
N ALA A 2 -1.38 -17.59 -21.75
CA ALA A 2 -1.89 -16.24 -21.54
C ALA A 2 -1.33 -15.80 -20.20
N ASP A 3 -0.62 -14.68 -20.20
CA ASP A 3 -0.01 -14.09 -19.02
C ASP A 3 -1.00 -13.13 -18.38
N TYR A 4 -1.13 -13.19 -17.05
CA TYR A 4 -2.01 -12.37 -16.22
C TYR A 4 -1.13 -11.39 -15.43
N TYR A 5 -1.61 -10.16 -15.29
CA TYR A 5 -0.88 -9.05 -14.68
C TYR A 5 -1.76 -8.34 -13.67
N CYS A 6 -1.20 -7.90 -12.55
CA CYS A 6 -1.86 -7.02 -11.60
C CYS A 6 -1.21 -5.64 -11.67
N GLN A 7 -1.91 -4.66 -12.23
CA GLN A 7 -1.37 -3.34 -12.47
C GLN A 7 -1.83 -2.34 -11.41
N THR A 8 -0.93 -1.44 -11.02
CA THR A 8 -1.27 -0.26 -10.22
C THR A 8 -0.45 0.94 -10.68
N SER A 9 -0.99 2.14 -10.49
CA SER A 9 -0.25 3.39 -10.64
C SER A 9 -0.90 4.48 -9.79
N PHE A 10 -0.15 5.04 -8.85
CA PHE A 10 -0.61 6.13 -7.99
C PHE A 10 0.57 6.93 -7.43
N ALA A 11 0.25 8.06 -6.79
CA ALA A 11 1.23 8.85 -6.09
C ALA A 11 0.71 9.30 -4.72
N ILE A 12 1.57 9.30 -3.72
CA ILE A 12 1.29 9.84 -2.38
C ILE A 12 2.41 10.80 -1.95
N ALA A 13 2.07 11.76 -1.10
CA ALA A 13 3.05 12.64 -0.47
C ALA A 13 3.56 11.99 0.82
N ILE A 14 4.88 11.96 1.00
CA ILE A 14 5.56 11.39 2.17
C ILE A 14 6.61 12.37 2.71
N SER A 15 7.01 12.16 3.95
CA SER A 15 8.10 12.87 4.61
C SER A 15 9.48 12.38 4.15
N ALA A 16 10.52 13.15 4.46
CA ALA A 16 11.90 12.79 4.16
C ALA A 16 12.36 11.50 4.87
N ASP A 17 11.90 11.29 6.12
CA ASP A 17 12.27 10.11 6.91
C ASP A 17 11.66 8.83 6.34
N GLU A 18 10.39 8.90 5.92
CA GLU A 18 9.70 7.78 5.27
C GLU A 18 10.32 7.48 3.88
N ALA A 19 10.70 8.52 3.14
CA ALA A 19 11.40 8.37 1.87
C ALA A 19 12.77 7.67 2.04
N ALA A 20 13.52 7.98 3.09
CA ALA A 20 14.79 7.32 3.39
C ALA A 20 14.56 5.83 3.72
N LEU A 21 13.55 5.52 4.54
CA LEU A 21 13.15 4.15 4.86
C LEU A 21 12.76 3.34 3.63
N LEU A 22 11.94 3.89 2.72
CA LEU A 22 11.54 3.17 1.51
C LEU A 22 12.72 2.89 0.57
N ASN A 23 13.66 3.83 0.44
CA ASN A 23 14.88 3.63 -0.35
C ASN A 23 15.80 2.54 0.24
N GLU A 24 15.70 2.29 1.55
CA GLU A 24 16.41 1.21 2.22
C GLU A 24 15.67 -0.14 2.07
N ILE A 25 14.33 -0.13 2.19
CA ILE A 25 13.49 -1.33 2.13
C ILE A 25 13.47 -1.94 0.73
N ASP A 26 13.31 -1.15 -0.33
CA ASP A 26 13.19 -1.67 -1.71
C ASP A 26 14.36 -2.57 -2.14
N PRO A 27 15.64 -2.19 -2.00
CA PRO A 27 16.75 -3.09 -2.28
C PRO A 27 16.84 -4.26 -1.28
N LEU A 28 16.47 -4.03 -0.01
CA LEU A 28 16.49 -5.08 1.02
C LEU A 28 15.51 -6.22 0.69
N LEU A 29 14.31 -5.92 0.19
CA LEU A 29 13.35 -6.95 -0.24
C LEU A 29 13.91 -7.85 -1.35
N ARG A 30 14.72 -7.29 -2.26
CA ARG A 30 15.40 -8.09 -3.29
C ARG A 30 16.41 -9.06 -2.69
N VAL A 31 17.23 -8.58 -1.74
CA VAL A 31 18.19 -9.43 -1.01
C VAL A 31 17.46 -10.52 -0.22
N LEU A 32 16.33 -10.19 0.41
CA LEU A 32 15.51 -11.16 1.14
C LEU A 32 14.91 -12.23 0.22
N GLY A 33 14.45 -11.84 -0.97
CA GLY A 33 13.96 -12.77 -1.99
C GLY A 33 15.04 -13.73 -2.49
N ASP A 34 16.27 -13.23 -2.72
CA ASP A 34 17.41 -14.08 -3.09
C ASP A 34 17.80 -15.06 -1.96
N GLY A 35 17.55 -14.67 -0.71
CA GLY A 35 17.82 -15.43 0.49
C GLY A 35 19.27 -15.29 1.00
N PHE A 36 19.49 -15.67 2.25
CA PHE A 36 20.82 -15.71 2.87
C PHE A 36 21.34 -17.15 2.94
N GLU A 37 22.64 -17.35 2.72
CA GLU A 37 23.26 -18.67 2.82
C GLU A 37 23.40 -19.10 4.29
N THR A 38 23.58 -18.12 5.19
CA THR A 38 23.73 -18.36 6.63
C THR A 38 22.96 -17.37 7.50
N ALA A 39 22.61 -17.80 8.72
CA ALA A 39 21.99 -16.91 9.71
C ALA A 39 22.90 -15.73 10.10
N ALA A 40 24.22 -15.90 10.03
CA ALA A 40 25.17 -14.82 10.32
C ALA A 40 25.13 -13.70 9.27
N GLU A 41 24.88 -14.04 7.99
CA GLU A 41 24.68 -13.05 6.92
C GLU A 41 23.39 -12.26 7.13
N ALA A 42 22.29 -12.94 7.49
CA ALA A 42 21.03 -12.27 7.81
C ALA A 42 21.19 -11.30 9.00
N GLU A 43 21.91 -11.73 10.05
CA GLU A 43 22.21 -10.90 11.22
C GLU A 43 23.09 -9.69 10.88
N ALA A 44 24.09 -9.86 10.02
CA ALA A 44 24.95 -8.79 9.54
C ALA A 44 24.17 -7.79 8.68
N ALA A 45 23.35 -8.27 7.75
CA ALA A 45 22.49 -7.46 6.91
C ALA A 45 21.52 -6.63 7.76
N TYR A 46 20.88 -7.23 8.77
CA TYR A 46 20.02 -6.49 9.69
C TYR A 46 20.81 -5.43 10.47
N THR A 47 22.00 -5.77 10.95
CA THR A 47 22.82 -4.82 11.73
C THR A 47 23.29 -3.62 10.91
N ASP A 48 23.45 -3.80 9.59
CA ASP A 48 23.80 -2.73 8.63
C ASP A 48 22.62 -1.79 8.33
N THR A 49 21.38 -2.20 8.62
CA THR A 49 20.19 -1.34 8.45
C THR A 49 20.20 -0.13 9.38
N SER A 50 19.48 0.92 8.98
CA SER A 50 19.39 2.15 9.74
C SER A 50 18.70 1.95 11.10
N PRO A 51 19.02 2.77 12.12
CA PRO A 51 18.31 2.73 13.40
C PRO A 51 16.80 2.97 13.25
N ALA A 52 16.39 3.74 12.24
CA ALA A 52 14.98 3.98 11.92
C ALA A 52 14.30 2.69 11.44
N PHE A 53 14.96 1.93 10.55
CA PHE A 53 14.49 0.61 10.13
C PHE A 53 14.38 -0.36 11.32
N GLN A 54 15.44 -0.47 12.14
CA GLN A 54 15.45 -1.39 13.28
C GLN A 54 14.39 -1.04 14.34
N ALA A 55 14.09 0.25 14.52
CA ALA A 55 13.01 0.69 15.41
C ALA A 55 11.62 0.34 14.86
N MET A 56 11.43 0.41 13.53
CA MET A 56 10.18 0.07 12.86
C MET A 56 9.94 -1.44 12.78
N PHE A 57 11.01 -2.20 12.52
CA PHE A 57 11.05 -3.65 12.34
C PHE A 57 12.02 -4.26 13.36
N PRO A 58 11.64 -4.34 14.65
CA PRO A 58 12.51 -4.88 15.68
C PRO A 58 12.78 -6.36 15.47
N LYS A 59 14.00 -6.81 15.82
CA LYS A 59 14.32 -8.25 15.87
C LYS A 59 13.33 -8.98 16.76
N GLY A 60 12.59 -9.92 16.17
CA GLY A 60 11.78 -10.87 16.92
C GLY A 60 12.64 -11.90 17.65
N ASN A 61 12.05 -12.64 18.58
CA ASN A 61 12.74 -13.71 19.33
C ASN A 61 12.93 -15.01 18.54
N HIS A 62 12.56 -15.03 17.25
CA HIS A 62 12.41 -16.25 16.45
C HIS A 62 13.63 -16.63 15.59
N GLY A 63 14.74 -15.90 15.72
CA GLY A 63 16.00 -16.21 15.02
C GLY A 63 16.08 -15.71 13.58
N ASP A 64 14.96 -15.29 12.97
CA ASP A 64 14.95 -14.48 11.76
C ASP A 64 14.87 -12.99 12.14
N PRO A 65 15.91 -12.19 11.83
CA PRO A 65 15.92 -10.78 12.16
C PRO A 65 14.92 -9.95 11.35
N PHE A 66 14.44 -10.45 10.20
CA PHE A 66 13.52 -9.75 9.30
C PHE A 66 12.07 -10.20 9.42
N ALA A 67 11.74 -11.07 10.37
CA ALA A 67 10.40 -11.65 10.54
C ALA A 67 9.26 -10.60 10.62
N GLU A 68 9.52 -9.43 11.22
CA GLU A 68 8.55 -8.34 11.30
C GLU A 68 8.25 -7.67 9.96
N LEU A 69 9.25 -7.63 9.05
CA LEU A 69 9.09 -7.10 7.71
C LEU A 69 8.44 -8.15 6.80
N THR A 70 8.95 -9.37 6.79
CA THR A 70 8.45 -10.46 5.94
C THR A 70 7.03 -10.88 6.33
N GLY A 71 6.67 -10.75 7.60
CA GLY A 71 5.30 -10.98 8.10
C GLY A 71 4.24 -10.00 7.59
N LEU A 72 4.63 -8.91 6.90
CA LEU A 72 3.69 -8.02 6.21
C LEU A 72 3.20 -8.57 4.86
N PHE A 73 3.93 -9.53 4.29
CA PHE A 73 3.67 -10.08 2.97
C PHE A 73 2.88 -11.39 3.08
N ASP A 74 2.00 -11.64 2.11
CA ASP A 74 1.28 -12.92 2.00
C ASP A 74 2.24 -14.11 1.79
N ASP A 75 3.37 -13.88 1.11
CA ASP A 75 4.47 -14.84 0.98
C ASP A 75 5.72 -14.34 1.74
N PRO A 76 5.97 -14.83 2.97
CA PRO A 76 7.14 -14.46 3.76
C PRO A 76 8.46 -15.00 3.21
N ILE A 77 8.42 -16.01 2.31
CA ILE A 77 9.63 -16.64 1.73
C ILE A 77 10.15 -15.83 0.56
N TRP A 78 9.23 -15.23 -0.23
CA TRP A 78 9.58 -14.37 -1.37
C TRP A 78 8.88 -13.01 -1.25
N PRO A 79 9.34 -12.14 -0.33
CA PRO A 79 8.71 -10.85 -0.11
C PRO A 79 9.01 -9.92 -1.30
N THR A 80 7.98 -9.58 -2.06
CA THR A 80 8.08 -8.68 -3.22
C THR A 80 6.84 -7.82 -3.33
N LEU A 81 7.01 -6.58 -3.77
CA LEU A 81 5.89 -5.67 -4.01
C LEU A 81 5.34 -5.80 -5.45
N GLY A 82 6.15 -6.30 -6.38
CA GLY A 82 5.82 -6.37 -7.81
C GLY A 82 5.54 -5.01 -8.46
N VAL A 83 6.07 -3.94 -7.85
CA VAL A 83 5.96 -2.55 -8.31
C VAL A 83 7.30 -1.84 -8.16
N ASP A 84 7.49 -0.82 -8.96
CA ASP A 84 8.57 0.14 -8.83
C ASP A 84 8.15 1.29 -7.91
N LEU A 85 9.07 1.68 -7.03
CA LEU A 85 8.95 2.85 -6.16
C LEU A 85 9.88 3.95 -6.68
N ASP A 86 9.30 5.07 -7.11
CA ASP A 86 10.06 6.23 -7.58
C ASP A 86 9.76 7.44 -6.68
N ILE A 87 10.77 7.85 -5.93
CA ILE A 87 10.66 8.92 -4.93
C ILE A 87 11.31 10.18 -5.46
N ARG A 88 10.55 11.27 -5.54
CA ARG A 88 11.00 12.55 -6.08
C ARG A 88 10.68 13.69 -5.11
N PRO A 89 11.49 14.76 -5.06
CA PRO A 89 11.13 15.96 -4.32
C PRO A 89 9.78 16.50 -4.80
N ASN A 90 8.90 16.87 -3.86
CA ASN A 90 7.60 17.42 -4.21
C ASN A 90 7.75 18.91 -4.59
N ALA A 91 7.44 19.23 -5.85
CA ALA A 91 7.57 20.60 -6.36
C ALA A 91 6.53 21.55 -5.75
N ASP A 92 5.35 21.03 -5.42
CA ASP A 92 4.23 21.83 -4.89
C ASP A 92 4.33 22.03 -3.36
N HIS A 93 5.06 21.15 -2.68
CA HIS A 93 5.20 21.14 -1.23
C HIS A 93 6.68 21.02 -0.82
N PRO A 94 7.40 22.15 -0.70
CA PRO A 94 8.80 22.15 -0.28
C PRO A 94 8.99 21.45 1.08
N GLY A 95 9.91 20.48 1.12
CA GLY A 95 10.18 19.69 2.32
C GLY A 95 9.43 18.35 2.39
N THR A 96 8.60 18.02 1.40
CA THR A 96 8.02 16.68 1.24
C THR A 96 8.49 16.02 -0.05
N PHE A 97 8.25 14.72 -0.15
CA PHE A 97 8.56 13.91 -1.32
C PHE A 97 7.27 13.33 -1.89
N SER A 98 7.23 13.16 -3.21
CA SER A 98 6.20 12.40 -3.90
C SER A 98 6.73 10.99 -4.16
N LEU A 99 6.07 10.00 -3.58
CA LEU A 99 6.26 8.59 -3.91
C LEU A 99 5.33 8.24 -5.05
N PHE A 100 5.90 7.92 -6.21
CA PHE A 100 5.20 7.32 -7.34
C PHE A 100 5.35 5.81 -7.27
N VAL A 101 4.23 5.11 -7.30
CA VAL A 101 4.19 3.65 -7.30
C VAL A 101 3.58 3.20 -8.61
N SER A 102 4.25 2.29 -9.32
CA SER A 102 3.71 1.69 -10.55
C SER A 102 4.28 0.32 -10.82
N GLY A 103 3.48 -0.60 -11.34
CA GLY A 103 3.95 -1.93 -11.72
C GLY A 103 2.87 -2.76 -12.39
N ASP A 104 3.23 -3.95 -12.85
CA ASP A 104 2.37 -4.92 -13.54
C ASP A 104 2.27 -6.29 -12.86
N ASP A 105 2.97 -6.49 -11.74
CA ASP A 105 2.83 -7.66 -10.86
C ASP A 105 2.49 -7.25 -9.41
N ALA A 106 1.77 -6.13 -9.29
CA ALA A 106 1.46 -5.51 -8.01
C ALA A 106 0.74 -6.47 -7.07
N ARG A 107 1.15 -6.49 -5.81
CA ARG A 107 0.45 -7.20 -4.73
C ARG A 107 -0.25 -6.18 -3.83
N PRO A 108 -1.55 -5.87 -4.05
CA PRO A 108 -2.19 -4.71 -3.43
C PRO A 108 -2.23 -4.78 -1.91
N PHE A 109 -2.39 -5.97 -1.32
CA PHE A 109 -2.42 -6.11 0.15
C PHE A 109 -1.03 -5.94 0.76
N ASP A 110 -0.01 -6.63 0.25
CA ASP A 110 1.37 -6.50 0.69
C ASP A 110 1.86 -5.04 0.59
N LEU A 111 1.56 -4.39 -0.54
CA LEU A 111 1.88 -2.99 -0.77
C LEU A 111 1.15 -2.08 0.23
N ALA A 112 -0.14 -2.31 0.49
CA ALA A 112 -0.92 -1.54 1.44
C ALA A 112 -0.41 -1.71 2.88
N ALA A 113 -0.07 -2.94 3.28
CA ALA A 113 0.47 -3.25 4.62
C ALA A 113 1.83 -2.58 4.85
N LEU A 114 2.72 -2.64 3.85
CA LEU A 114 4.01 -1.95 3.92
C LEU A 114 3.84 -0.44 4.03
N LEU A 115 3.06 0.17 3.14
CA LEU A 115 2.88 1.62 3.12
C LEU A 115 2.12 2.14 4.34
N GLN A 116 1.19 1.35 4.91
CA GLN A 116 0.53 1.69 6.18
C GLN A 116 1.53 1.84 7.32
N ARG A 117 2.48 0.90 7.43
CA ARG A 117 3.48 0.91 8.51
C ARG A 117 4.58 1.93 8.27
N VAL A 118 5.05 2.07 7.03
CA VAL A 118 6.22 2.89 6.67
C VAL A 118 5.86 4.34 6.37
N CYS A 119 4.65 4.64 5.89
CA CYS A 119 4.23 5.98 5.47
C CYS A 119 3.03 6.54 6.27
N PRO A 120 3.11 6.61 7.61
CA PRO A 120 2.01 7.12 8.43
C PRO A 120 1.57 8.56 8.07
N THR A 121 2.46 9.41 7.54
CA THR A 121 2.10 10.79 7.17
C THR A 121 1.20 10.88 5.94
N ALA A 122 1.22 9.85 5.08
CA ALA A 122 0.36 9.77 3.91
C ALA A 122 -1.05 9.25 4.23
N LEU A 123 -1.27 8.74 5.45
CA LEU A 123 -2.54 8.14 5.82
C LEU A 123 -3.60 9.19 6.17
N PRO A 124 -4.89 8.95 5.83
CA PRO A 124 -5.37 7.83 5.00
C PRO A 124 -5.20 8.12 3.51
N PHE A 125 -4.96 7.07 2.71
CA PHE A 125 -4.97 7.17 1.25
C PHE A 125 -5.67 5.99 0.59
N ARG A 126 -5.97 6.13 -0.70
CA ARG A 126 -6.58 5.08 -1.53
C ARG A 126 -5.81 4.93 -2.81
N PHE A 127 -5.70 3.71 -3.30
CA PHE A 127 -5.14 3.44 -4.62
C PHE A 127 -5.94 2.38 -5.35
N GLY A 128 -5.93 2.48 -6.69
CA GLY A 128 -6.58 1.53 -7.57
C GLY A 128 -5.61 0.45 -8.04
N TRP A 129 -6.15 -0.73 -8.33
CA TRP A 129 -5.43 -1.82 -8.97
C TRP A 129 -6.33 -2.48 -10.00
N ALA A 130 -5.74 -3.12 -11.01
CA ALA A 130 -6.46 -3.79 -12.07
C ALA A 130 -5.76 -5.07 -12.53
N TYR A 131 -6.52 -6.15 -12.66
CA TYR A 131 -6.08 -7.34 -13.38
C TYR A 131 -6.23 -7.14 -14.88
N THR A 132 -5.18 -7.51 -15.60
CA THR A 132 -5.16 -7.52 -17.07
C THR A 132 -4.58 -8.84 -17.57
N CYS A 133 -4.77 -9.13 -18.85
CA CYS A 133 -4.20 -10.31 -19.48
C CYS A 133 -3.70 -10.00 -20.89
N SER A 134 -2.62 -10.65 -21.28
CA SER A 134 -2.09 -10.63 -22.66
C SER A 134 -3.07 -11.18 -23.71
N ARG A 135 -4.13 -11.87 -23.28
CA ARG A 135 -5.18 -12.40 -24.16
C ARG A 135 -6.57 -12.11 -23.57
N HIS A 136 -7.55 -11.89 -24.43
CA HIS A 136 -8.93 -11.69 -24.01
C HIS A 136 -9.55 -12.99 -23.48
N ARG A 137 -9.37 -13.26 -22.19
CA ARG A 137 -10.06 -14.32 -21.45
C ARG A 137 -11.26 -13.74 -20.69
N LEU A 138 -12.25 -14.59 -20.41
CA LEU A 138 -13.50 -14.17 -19.77
C LEU A 138 -13.27 -13.72 -18.32
N ASP A 139 -12.26 -14.27 -17.67
CA ASP A 139 -11.85 -14.09 -16.27
C ASP A 139 -10.60 -13.20 -16.12
N ALA A 140 -10.11 -12.62 -17.22
CA ALA A 140 -8.83 -11.92 -17.25
C ALA A 140 -8.85 -10.48 -16.73
N PHE A 141 -10.03 -9.90 -16.52
CA PHE A 141 -10.18 -8.49 -16.21
C PHE A 141 -10.94 -8.33 -14.90
N GLY A 142 -10.32 -7.59 -13.99
CA GLY A 142 -10.87 -7.23 -12.70
C GLY A 142 -10.21 -5.95 -12.23
N CYS A 143 -10.80 -5.27 -11.26
CA CYS A 143 -10.17 -4.12 -10.64
C CYS A 143 -10.76 -3.88 -9.26
N GLY A 144 -10.05 -3.12 -8.46
CA GLY A 144 -10.50 -2.75 -7.14
C GLY A 144 -9.83 -1.49 -6.64
N TYR A 145 -10.27 -1.08 -5.46
CA TYR A 145 -9.61 -0.03 -4.68
C TYR A 145 -9.23 -0.58 -3.32
N MET A 146 -8.05 -0.21 -2.88
CA MET A 146 -7.58 -0.42 -1.52
C MET A 146 -7.66 0.91 -0.78
N GLU A 147 -8.27 0.89 0.39
CA GLU A 147 -8.19 1.97 1.37
C GLU A 147 -7.22 1.60 2.48
N VAL A 148 -6.27 2.50 2.70
CA VAL A 148 -5.21 2.36 3.69
C VAL A 148 -5.45 3.41 4.76
N GLY A 149 -6.02 2.97 5.89
CA GLY A 149 -6.22 3.78 7.09
C GLY A 149 -5.06 3.60 8.07
N ALA A 150 -5.11 4.29 9.22
CA ALA A 150 -4.11 4.12 10.28
C ALA A 150 -4.09 2.71 10.87
N ASP A 151 -5.28 2.16 11.14
CA ASP A 151 -5.44 0.86 11.81
C ASP A 151 -6.15 -0.19 10.94
N THR A 152 -6.59 0.18 9.74
CA THR A 152 -7.46 -0.66 8.90
C THR A 152 -7.00 -0.67 7.45
N LEU A 153 -6.97 -1.86 6.86
CA LEU A 153 -6.85 -2.07 5.43
C LEU A 153 -8.19 -2.57 4.91
N THR A 154 -8.78 -1.89 3.93
CA THR A 154 -10.12 -2.23 3.42
C THR A 154 -10.12 -2.30 1.91
N ARG A 155 -10.60 -3.43 1.38
CA ARG A 155 -10.88 -3.60 -0.05
C ARG A 155 -12.27 -3.03 -0.33
N LEU A 156 -12.33 -1.93 -1.06
CA LEU A 156 -13.59 -1.20 -1.33
C LEU A 156 -14.38 -1.78 -2.51
N ILE A 157 -13.69 -2.46 -3.42
CA ILE A 157 -14.31 -3.18 -4.54
C ILE A 157 -13.51 -4.47 -4.70
N ASP A 158 -14.17 -5.59 -4.43
CA ASP A 158 -13.66 -6.93 -4.72
C ASP A 158 -14.40 -7.49 -5.94
N PRO A 159 -13.73 -7.79 -7.07
CA PRO A 159 -14.38 -8.44 -8.19
C PRO A 159 -14.89 -9.85 -7.85
N ASP A 160 -14.40 -10.49 -6.78
CA ASP A 160 -14.87 -11.80 -6.32
C ASP A 160 -16.17 -11.72 -5.47
N ASP A 161 -16.57 -10.52 -5.02
CA ASP A 161 -17.87 -10.27 -4.39
C ASP A 161 -18.52 -8.96 -4.91
N PRO A 162 -19.14 -9.00 -6.10
CA PRO A 162 -19.78 -7.83 -6.69
C PRO A 162 -21.01 -7.34 -5.90
N VAL A 163 -21.60 -8.19 -5.05
CA VAL A 163 -22.80 -7.84 -4.28
C VAL A 163 -22.43 -6.95 -3.11
N GLU A 164 -21.36 -7.30 -2.40
CA GLU A 164 -20.87 -6.49 -1.28
C GLU A 164 -20.31 -5.14 -1.77
N ALA A 165 -19.59 -5.12 -2.89
CA ALA A 165 -19.13 -3.88 -3.50
C ALA A 165 -20.28 -2.93 -3.89
N ILE A 166 -21.35 -3.45 -4.50
CA ILE A 166 -22.55 -2.65 -4.84
C ILE A 166 -23.24 -2.14 -3.57
N ALA A 167 -23.31 -2.96 -2.51
CA ALA A 167 -23.91 -2.56 -1.24
C ALA A 167 -23.12 -1.43 -0.56
N GLN A 168 -21.79 -1.51 -0.55
CA GLN A 168 -20.92 -0.46 0.02
C GLN A 168 -21.01 0.86 -0.75
N ILE A 169 -20.97 0.81 -2.08
CA ILE A 169 -21.15 2.01 -2.92
C ILE A 169 -22.53 2.63 -2.68
N SER A 170 -23.58 1.80 -2.62
CA SER A 170 -24.94 2.28 -2.35
C SER A 170 -25.04 2.94 -0.98
N ALA A 171 -24.42 2.35 0.05
CA ALA A 171 -24.41 2.91 1.40
C ALA A 171 -23.66 4.26 1.47
N ALA A 172 -22.49 4.35 0.84
CA ALA A 172 -21.70 5.59 0.78
C ALA A 172 -22.44 6.71 0.02
N VAL A 173 -23.12 6.38 -1.08
CA VAL A 173 -23.95 7.35 -1.83
C VAL A 173 -25.11 7.85 -0.96
N MET A 174 -25.78 6.96 -0.22
CA MET A 174 -26.88 7.35 0.66
C MET A 174 -26.41 8.23 1.83
N ALA A 175 -25.24 7.94 2.42
CA ALA A 175 -24.64 8.77 3.47
C ALA A 175 -24.33 10.18 2.96
N ALA A 176 -23.66 10.29 1.81
CA ALA A 176 -23.32 11.58 1.20
C ALA A 176 -24.57 12.39 0.80
N GLN A 177 -25.66 11.74 0.38
CA GLN A 177 -26.93 12.41 0.09
C GLN A 177 -27.63 12.90 1.36
N SER A 178 -27.54 12.15 2.46
CA SER A 178 -28.08 12.55 3.76
C SER A 178 -27.35 13.78 4.32
N GLU A 179 -26.03 13.80 4.23
CA GLU A 179 -25.20 14.94 4.66
C GLU A 179 -25.50 16.22 3.84
N ARG A 180 -25.69 16.09 2.53
CA ARG A 180 -26.10 17.22 1.68
C ARG A 180 -27.47 17.78 2.07
N LYS A 181 -28.45 16.91 2.35
CA LYS A 181 -29.78 17.33 2.80
C LYS A 181 -29.73 17.97 4.20
N GLY A 182 -28.93 17.45 5.11
CA GLY A 182 -28.72 18.03 6.45
C GLY A 182 -28.09 19.42 6.40
N GLY A 183 -27.14 19.65 5.48
CA GLY A 183 -26.50 20.94 5.28
C GLY A 183 -27.42 22.02 4.67
N GLU A 184 -28.37 21.63 3.82
CA GLU A 184 -29.36 22.57 3.25
C GLU A 184 -30.43 22.99 4.27
N LEU A 185 -30.80 22.13 5.21
CA LEU A 185 -31.76 22.45 6.28
C LEU A 185 -31.18 23.36 7.40
N GLY A 186 -29.85 23.49 7.51
CA GLY A 186 -29.18 24.35 8.49
C GLY A 186 -29.08 25.83 8.08
N ARG A 187 -29.43 26.19 6.85
CA ARG A 187 -29.45 27.58 6.35
C ARG A 187 -30.88 28.14 6.30
N ALA A 188 -31.57 28.16 7.44
CA ALA A 188 -32.75 29.00 7.58
C ALA A 188 -32.30 30.47 7.75
N PRO A 189 -32.83 31.44 6.97
CA PRO A 189 -32.47 32.83 7.13
C PRO A 189 -33.07 33.35 8.44
N LEU A 190 -32.22 33.91 9.31
CA LEU A 190 -32.65 34.76 10.42
C LEU A 190 -33.32 36.01 9.82
N LEU A 191 -34.63 35.96 9.66
CA LEU A 191 -35.46 37.13 9.36
C LEU A 191 -35.69 37.88 10.68
N GLY A 192 -35.24 39.13 10.70
CA GLY A 192 -35.43 40.07 11.82
C GLY A 192 -36.77 40.77 11.82
#